data_AF-A0A9E2XZB5-F1
#
_entry.id   AF-A0A9E2XZB5-F1
#
_cell.length_a   1.000
_cell.length_b   1.000
_cell.length_c   1.000
_cell.angle_alpha   90.00
_cell.angle_beta   90.00
_cell.angle_gamma   90.00
#
_symmetry.space_group_name_H-M   'P 1'
#
loop_
_entity.id
_entity.type
_entity.pdbx_description
1 polymer ?
#
loop_
_entity_poly.entity_id
_entity_poly.type
_entity_poly.pdbx_seq_one_letter_code
_entity_poly.pdbx_strand_id
1 'polypeptide(L)'
;MAPSLFVMNARGGSLQGQTLTLTGVSPTSIVFADRPVRAAGHLPTEALLEEWTAGDFAKDAPNATVSVLAKDGAAADDFVVELRSPHSEGDRLTFDVRVLEGDLAAADGPAAVFIDIIGMPWTPLSFAGVAR
;
A
#
# COMPACT_ATOMS: atom_id res chain seq x y z
N MET A 1 -17.32 -7.61 10.39
CA MET A 1 -15.92 -7.32 10.76
C MET A 1 -15.79 -5.83 11.02
N ALA A 2 -14.89 -5.40 11.90
CA ALA A 2 -14.57 -3.98 12.00
C ALA A 2 -13.91 -3.52 10.69
N PRO A 3 -14.10 -2.26 10.25
CA PRO A 3 -13.37 -1.74 9.11
C PRO A 3 -11.89 -1.71 9.43
N SER A 4 -11.10 -2.41 8.64
CA SER A 4 -9.67 -2.59 8.85
C SER A 4 -8.88 -1.82 7.82
N LEU A 5 -7.72 -1.33 8.23
CA LEU A 5 -6.67 -0.76 7.38
C LEU A 5 -5.43 -1.64 7.51
N PHE A 6 -4.68 -1.77 6.42
CA PHE A 6 -3.44 -2.53 6.41
C PHE A 6 -2.25 -1.66 6.07
N VAL A 7 -1.08 -1.99 6.63
CA VAL A 7 0.19 -1.40 6.24
C VAL A 7 1.17 -2.51 5.85
N MET A 8 1.71 -2.42 4.64
CA MET A 8 2.86 -3.20 4.19
C MET A 8 4.10 -2.31 4.12
N ASN A 9 5.25 -2.83 4.54
CA ASN A 9 6.53 -2.14 4.43
C ASN A 9 7.45 -2.88 3.48
N ALA A 10 8.23 -2.13 2.70
CA ALA A 10 9.22 -2.66 1.77
C ALA A 10 10.52 -1.83 1.82
N ARG A 11 11.65 -2.45 1.50
CA ARG A 11 12.95 -1.76 1.38
C ARG A 11 13.06 -0.92 0.12
N GLY A 12 12.27 -1.23 -0.90
CA GLY A 12 12.17 -0.47 -2.15
C GLY A 12 10.74 -0.46 -2.68
N GLY A 13 10.32 0.66 -3.26
CA GLY A 13 9.08 0.77 -4.02
C GLY A 13 9.31 1.51 -5.33
N SER A 14 8.74 1.01 -6.42
CA SER A 14 8.75 1.69 -7.73
C SER A 14 7.45 1.47 -8.50
N LEU A 15 7.05 2.45 -9.30
CA LEU A 15 5.90 2.37 -10.19
C LEU A 15 6.39 2.61 -11.62
N GLN A 16 6.16 1.64 -12.51
CA GLN A 16 6.46 1.77 -13.93
C GLN A 16 5.18 1.51 -14.72
N GLY A 17 4.63 2.56 -15.32
CA GLY A 17 3.33 2.50 -15.98
C GLY A 17 2.23 2.09 -14.98
N GLN A 18 1.70 0.88 -15.14
CA GLN A 18 0.65 0.31 -14.28
C GLN A 18 1.15 -0.86 -13.42
N THR A 19 2.47 -0.98 -13.23
CA THR A 19 3.04 -2.04 -12.40
C THR A 19 3.74 -1.43 -11.20
N LEU A 20 3.17 -1.65 -10.01
CA LEU A 20 3.82 -1.36 -8.73
C LEU A 20 4.74 -2.54 -8.39
N THR A 21 5.98 -2.24 -8.08
CA THR A 21 6.98 -3.20 -7.59
C THR A 21 7.41 -2.80 -6.18
N LEU A 22 7.36 -3.76 -5.26
CA LEU A 22 7.90 -3.65 -3.90
C LEU A 22 9.00 -4.69 -3.73
N THR A 23 10.15 -4.30 -3.21
CA THR A 23 11.29 -5.19 -2.96
C THR A 23 11.66 -5.22 -1.49
N GLY A 24 12.03 -6.40 -0.98
CA GLY A 24 12.26 -6.57 0.45
C GLY A 24 11.00 -6.31 1.27
N VAL A 25 9.86 -6.83 0.82
CA VAL A 25 8.60 -6.73 1.57
C VAL A 25 8.74 -7.47 2.90
N SER A 26 8.30 -6.82 3.97
CA SER A 26 8.24 -7.42 5.31
C SER A 26 7.37 -8.69 5.28
N PRO A 27 7.80 -9.80 5.91
CA PRO A 27 6.97 -11.00 6.03
C PRO A 27 5.73 -10.80 6.91
N THR A 28 5.67 -9.67 7.62
CA THR A 28 4.58 -9.28 8.50
C THR A 28 4.00 -7.95 8.07
N SER A 29 2.68 -7.89 7.97
CA SER A 29 1.89 -6.67 7.75
C SER A 29 1.22 -6.22 9.05
N ILE A 30 0.91 -4.93 9.14
CA ILE A 30 0.14 -4.38 10.25
C ILE A 30 -1.32 -4.32 9.84
N VAL A 31 -2.22 -4.69 10.74
CA VAL A 31 -3.66 -4.47 10.61
C VAL A 31 -4.14 -3.63 11.77
N PHE A 32 -5.03 -2.69 11.52
CA PHE A 32 -5.68 -1.95 12.59
C PHE A 32 -7.11 -1.56 12.22
N ALA A 33 -7.97 -1.52 13.21
CA ALA A 33 -9.38 -1.18 13.05
C ALA A 33 -9.64 0.27 13.48
N ASP A 34 -10.51 0.95 12.73
CA ASP A 34 -10.97 2.28 13.11
C ASP A 34 -12.02 2.22 14.24
N ARG A 35 -12.28 3.39 14.84
CA ARG A 35 -13.25 3.56 15.93
C ARG A 35 -14.62 2.97 15.59
N PRO A 36 -15.35 2.46 16.60
CA PRO A 36 -15.07 2.55 18.04
C PRO A 36 -14.09 1.48 18.55
N VAL A 37 -13.82 0.43 17.80
CA VAL A 37 -12.91 -0.64 18.19
C VAL A 37 -11.50 -0.32 17.70
N ARG A 38 -10.74 0.40 18.53
CA ARG A 38 -9.31 0.64 18.26
C ARG A 38 -8.51 -0.61 18.65
N ALA A 39 -8.26 -1.45 17.66
CA ALA A 39 -7.38 -2.61 17.79
C ALA A 39 -6.28 -2.52 16.73
N ALA A 40 -5.07 -2.89 17.09
CA ALA A 40 -3.96 -3.03 16.15
C ALA A 40 -3.31 -4.40 16.38
N GLY A 41 -2.78 -4.97 15.31
CA GLY A 41 -2.15 -6.27 15.33
C GLY A 41 -1.28 -6.47 14.11
N HIS A 42 -0.83 -7.71 13.97
CA HIS A 42 0.04 -8.14 12.90
C HIS A 42 -0.51 -9.40 12.26
N LEU A 43 -0.35 -9.52 10.95
CA LEU A 43 -0.63 -10.74 10.21
C LEU A 43 0.52 -11.06 9.27
N PRO A 44 0.76 -12.35 8.94
CA PRO A 44 1.65 -12.70 7.85
C PRO A 44 1.23 -11.97 6.58
N THR A 45 2.18 -11.37 5.86
CA THR A 45 1.88 -10.68 4.59
C THR A 45 1.28 -11.63 3.58
N GLU A 46 1.70 -12.90 3.57
CA GLU A 46 1.09 -13.95 2.74
C GLU A 46 -0.40 -14.12 3.02
N ALA A 47 -0.82 -14.09 4.29
CA ALA A 47 -2.23 -14.18 4.66
C ALA A 47 -3.04 -12.95 4.20
N LEU A 48 -2.42 -11.75 4.18
CA LEU A 48 -3.04 -10.58 3.59
C LEU A 48 -3.23 -10.74 2.07
N LEU A 49 -2.25 -11.34 1.37
CA LEU A 49 -2.33 -11.55 -0.08
C LEU A 49 -3.42 -12.55 -0.48
N GLU A 50 -3.82 -13.46 0.42
CA GLU A 50 -4.94 -14.39 0.19
C GLU A 50 -6.27 -13.66 -0.08
N GLU A 51 -6.43 -12.42 0.41
CA GLU A 51 -7.63 -11.62 0.17
C GLU A 51 -7.89 -11.35 -1.32
N TRP A 52 -6.85 -11.27 -2.15
CA TRP A 52 -6.97 -11.09 -3.60
C TRP A 52 -7.35 -12.37 -4.36
N THR A 53 -7.34 -13.53 -3.70
CA THR A 53 -7.68 -14.82 -4.32
C THR A 53 -8.98 -15.40 -3.80
N ALA A 54 -9.18 -15.40 -2.47
CA ALA A 54 -10.32 -16.03 -1.81
C ALA A 54 -11.14 -15.05 -0.95
N GLY A 55 -10.64 -13.84 -0.72
CA GLY A 55 -11.27 -12.85 0.13
C GLY A 55 -12.07 -11.79 -0.64
N ASP A 56 -12.26 -10.64 -0.01
CA ASP A 56 -13.08 -9.57 -0.57
C ASP A 56 -12.33 -8.73 -1.61
N PHE A 57 -11.00 -8.66 -1.54
CA PHE A 57 -10.18 -7.96 -2.53
C PHE A 57 -10.18 -8.63 -3.91
N ALA A 58 -10.50 -9.92 -3.98
CA ALA A 58 -10.74 -10.61 -5.24
C ALA A 58 -11.97 -10.06 -6.00
N LYS A 59 -12.93 -9.49 -5.28
CA LYS A 59 -14.19 -8.95 -5.83
C LYS A 59 -14.11 -7.44 -6.04
N ASP A 60 -13.52 -6.74 -5.08
CA ASP A 60 -13.38 -5.28 -5.07
C ASP A 60 -11.97 -4.93 -4.60
N ALA A 61 -11.10 -4.63 -5.56
CA ALA A 61 -9.70 -4.36 -5.30
C ALA A 61 -9.56 -3.09 -4.44
N PRO A 62 -8.76 -3.12 -3.36
CA PRO A 62 -8.69 -2.00 -2.44
C PRO A 62 -7.88 -0.86 -3.04
N ASN A 63 -8.18 0.34 -2.57
CA ASN A 63 -7.32 1.49 -2.81
C ASN A 63 -6.14 1.45 -1.84
N ALA A 64 -5.03 2.04 -2.25
CA ALA A 64 -3.88 2.22 -1.40
C ALA A 64 -3.18 3.55 -1.68
N THR A 65 -2.72 4.18 -0.61
CA THR A 65 -1.67 5.20 -0.72
C THR A 65 -0.33 4.50 -0.61
N VAL A 66 0.52 4.69 -1.60
CA VAL A 66 1.90 4.20 -1.59
C VAL A 66 2.79 5.40 -1.35
N SER A 67 3.55 5.35 -0.26
CA SER A 67 4.54 6.36 0.10
C SER A 67 5.92 5.79 -0.12
N VAL A 68 6.71 6.42 -1.00
CA VAL A 68 8.10 6.04 -1.27
C VAL A 68 9.01 7.14 -0.77
N LEU A 69 9.86 6.81 0.19
CA LEU A 69 10.80 7.75 0.79
C LEU A 69 12.00 7.96 -0.15
N ALA A 70 12.47 9.19 -0.23
CA ALA A 70 13.82 9.46 -0.74
C ALA A 70 14.84 8.68 0.10
N LYS A 71 15.94 8.26 -0.52
CA LYS A 71 16.97 7.42 0.14
C LYS A 71 17.61 8.08 1.37
N ASP A 72 17.62 9.41 1.42
CA ASP A 72 18.10 10.20 2.55
C ASP A 72 17.02 10.47 3.61
N GLY A 73 15.77 10.03 3.36
CA GLY A 73 14.61 10.22 4.24
C GLY A 73 14.10 11.66 4.30
N ALA A 74 14.61 12.57 3.47
CA ALA A 74 14.27 13.99 3.53
C ALA A 74 12.94 14.34 2.85
N ALA A 75 12.46 13.47 1.95
CA ALA A 75 11.22 13.63 1.21
C ALA A 75 10.51 12.29 1.04
N ALA A 76 9.24 12.36 0.69
CA ALA A 76 8.43 11.22 0.29
C ALA A 76 7.62 11.60 -0.96
N ASP A 77 7.52 10.67 -1.89
CA ASP A 77 6.60 10.75 -3.02
C ASP A 77 5.43 9.80 -2.74
N ASP A 78 4.23 10.38 -2.70
CA ASP A 78 3.00 9.67 -2.40
C ASP A 78 2.11 9.61 -3.65
N PHE A 79 1.50 8.47 -3.87
CA PHE A 79 0.54 8.28 -4.96
C PHE A 79 -0.56 7.30 -4.53
N VAL A 80 -1.73 7.44 -5.14
CA VAL A 80 -2.91 6.65 -4.83
C VAL A 80 -3.20 5.70 -5.98
N VAL A 81 -3.38 4.43 -5.65
CA VAL A 81 -3.65 3.36 -6.61
C VAL A 81 -4.79 2.49 -6.15
N GLU A 82 -5.42 1.79 -7.09
CA GLU A 82 -6.17 0.57 -6.80
C GLU A 82 -5.23 -0.63 -7.03
N LEU A 83 -5.07 -1.48 -6.00
CA LEU A 83 -4.14 -2.61 -6.01
C LEU A 83 -4.79 -3.87 -6.57
N ARG A 84 -4.28 -4.40 -7.68
CA ARG A 84 -4.83 -5.57 -8.37
C ARG A 84 -3.76 -6.63 -8.58
N SER A 85 -4.21 -7.88 -8.74
CA SER A 85 -3.37 -8.99 -9.21
C SER A 85 -2.00 -9.10 -8.52
N PRO A 86 -1.93 -9.26 -7.19
CA PRO A 86 -0.64 -9.44 -6.52
C PRO A 86 0.09 -10.67 -7.07
N HIS A 87 1.40 -10.53 -7.26
CA HIS A 87 2.29 -11.62 -7.59
C HIS A 87 3.55 -11.53 -6.73
N SER A 88 3.82 -12.59 -5.96
CA SER A 88 4.94 -12.69 -5.04
C SER A 88 6.01 -13.65 -5.55
N GLU A 89 7.27 -13.22 -5.51
CA GLU A 89 8.45 -14.04 -5.81
C GLU A 89 9.53 -13.74 -4.76
N GLY A 90 9.70 -14.61 -3.77
CA GLY A 90 10.61 -14.36 -2.65
C GLY A 90 10.18 -13.13 -1.83
N ASP A 91 11.09 -12.14 -1.68
CA ASP A 91 10.80 -10.88 -1.00
C ASP A 91 10.32 -9.76 -1.94
N ARG A 92 10.07 -10.09 -3.21
CA ARG A 92 9.54 -9.19 -4.23
C ARG A 92 8.04 -9.40 -4.40
N LEU A 93 7.27 -8.31 -4.35
CA LEU A 93 5.84 -8.29 -4.58
C LEU A 93 5.51 -7.29 -5.67
N THR A 94 4.75 -7.72 -6.67
CA THR A 94 4.26 -6.84 -7.74
C THR A 94 2.74 -6.79 -7.74
N PHE A 95 2.19 -5.63 -8.06
CA PHE A 95 0.77 -5.46 -8.34
C PHE A 95 0.59 -4.86 -9.73
N ASP A 96 -0.43 -5.33 -10.43
CA ASP A 96 -1.08 -4.50 -11.44
C ASP A 96 -1.85 -3.40 -10.71
N VAL A 97 -1.76 -2.16 -11.17
CA VAL A 97 -2.43 -1.04 -10.52
C VAL A 97 -3.19 -0.17 -11.50
N ARG A 98 -4.29 0.42 -11.03
CA ARG A 98 -4.85 1.62 -11.65
C ARG A 98 -4.41 2.81 -10.82
N VAL A 99 -3.66 3.72 -11.41
CA VAL A 99 -3.29 4.98 -10.76
C VAL A 99 -4.52 5.88 -10.67
N LEU A 100 -4.81 6.34 -9.47
CA LEU A 100 -5.94 7.23 -9.16
C LEU A 100 -5.45 8.67 -8.97
N GLU A 101 -4.30 8.84 -8.33
CA GLU A 101 -3.69 10.15 -8.08
C GLU A 101 -2.16 10.04 -7.99
N GLY A 102 -1.47 11.09 -8.43
CA GLY A 102 0.00 11.20 -8.33
C GLY A 102 0.75 10.42 -9.42
N ASP A 103 2.07 10.52 -9.35
CA ASP A 103 3.02 9.75 -10.15
C ASP A 103 4.23 9.45 -9.27
N LEU A 104 4.90 8.32 -9.52
CA LEU A 104 6.18 8.05 -8.89
C LEU A 104 7.34 8.54 -9.78
N ALA A 105 7.83 9.73 -9.47
CA ALA A 105 8.93 10.35 -10.18
C ALA A 105 10.25 9.65 -9.85
N ALA A 106 10.63 8.62 -10.61
CA ALA A 106 11.91 7.88 -10.49
C ALA A 106 12.32 7.41 -9.06
N ALA A 107 11.42 7.50 -8.08
CA ALA A 107 11.71 7.16 -6.70
C ALA A 107 11.84 5.63 -6.55
N ASP A 108 12.83 5.22 -5.77
CA ASP A 108 13.22 3.82 -5.61
C ASP A 108 13.66 3.48 -4.17
N GLY A 109 13.29 4.32 -3.21
CA GLY A 109 13.64 4.14 -1.80
C GLY A 109 12.62 3.31 -1.00
N PRO A 110 12.78 3.24 0.33
CA PRO A 110 11.88 2.48 1.20
C PRO A 110 10.43 2.90 1.05
N ALA A 111 9.52 1.93 1.10
CA ALA A 111 8.10 2.18 0.86
C ALA A 111 7.21 1.70 2.00
N ALA A 112 6.13 2.44 2.21
CA ALA A 112 4.99 2.05 3.04
C ALA A 112 3.72 2.10 2.18
N VAL A 113 2.97 1.00 2.18
CA VAL A 113 1.71 0.87 1.44
C VAL A 113 0.57 0.82 2.44
N PHE A 114 -0.26 1.84 2.45
CA PHE A 114 -1.44 1.98 3.30
C PHE A 114 -2.66 1.53 2.49
N ILE A 115 -3.20 0.36 2.80
CA ILE A 115 -4.32 -0.25 2.07
C ILE A 115 -5.62 0.08 2.81
N ASP A 116 -6.55 0.69 2.09
CA ASP A 116 -7.88 1.06 2.58
C ASP A 116 -8.97 0.21 1.91
N ILE A 117 -9.74 -0.48 2.75
CA ILE A 117 -10.87 -1.33 2.34
C ILE A 117 -12.12 -0.48 2.08
N ILE A 118 -12.20 0.69 2.71
CA ILE A 118 -13.31 1.61 2.51
C ILE A 118 -12.79 2.66 1.54
N GLY A 119 -13.36 2.74 0.33
CA GLY A 119 -13.15 3.90 -0.52
C GLY A 119 -13.70 5.17 0.14
N MET A 120 -13.04 5.68 1.18
CA MET A 120 -13.42 6.90 1.87
C MET A 120 -13.13 8.04 0.90
N PRO A 121 -14.13 8.80 0.42
CA PRO A 121 -13.92 9.86 -0.56
C PRO A 121 -13.12 11.07 -0.01
N TRP A 122 -12.53 10.94 1.18
CA TRP A 122 -11.84 11.98 1.95
C TRP A 122 -10.60 11.43 2.67
N THR A 123 -9.85 10.51 2.05
CA THR A 123 -8.48 10.27 2.51
C THR A 123 -7.76 11.61 2.52
N PRO A 124 -7.21 12.08 3.67
CA PRO A 124 -6.57 13.37 3.72
C PRO A 124 -5.44 13.40 2.70
N LEU A 125 -5.42 14.46 1.87
CA LEU A 125 -4.30 14.78 0.99
C LEU A 125 -3.00 14.56 1.77
N SER A 126 -2.06 13.84 1.17
CA SER A 126 -0.72 13.66 1.73
C SER A 126 -0.15 15.02 2.14
N PHE A 127 0.03 15.21 3.46
CA PHE A 127 0.59 16.45 4.01
C PHE A 127 2.05 16.68 3.58
N ALA A 128 2.71 15.67 3.01
CA ALA A 128 4.04 15.79 2.43
C ALA A 128 4.10 16.68 1.17
N GLY A 129 2.97 16.91 0.49
CA GLY A 129 2.90 17.73 -0.73
C GLY A 129 2.50 19.20 -0.52
N VAL A 130 2.05 19.59 0.67
CA VAL A 130 1.48 20.94 0.93
C VAL A 130 2.55 22.01 1.22
N ALA A 131 3.82 21.60 1.40
CA ALA A 131 4.95 22.51 1.55
C ALA A 131 5.87 22.46 0.32
N ARG A 132 5.42 23.05 -0.79
CA ARG A 132 6.30 23.52 -1.88
C ARG A 132 5.91 24.94 -2.27
#